data_AF-A0AAN1UBT5-F1
#
_entry.id   AF-A0AAN1UBT5-F1
#
_cell.length_a   1.000
_cell.length_b   1.000
_cell.length_c   1.000
_cell.angle_alpha   90.00
_cell.angle_beta   90.00
_cell.angle_gamma   90.00
#
_symmetry.space_group_name_H-M   'P 1'
#
loop_
_entity.id
_entity.type
_entity.pdbx_description
1 polymer ?
#
loop_
_entity_poly.entity_id
_entity_poly.type
_entity_poly.pdbx_seq_one_letter_code
_entity_poly.pdbx_strand_id
1 'polypeptide(L)'
;MIFRTLSILAIIGSVLWFISEPSPEPAVVFVASLAAFFRDEVHGIIGAKFVSLSSRAAPIRDFQHYKYSFVSDNYISPAILDDLNGWISDVGDQIVSINISDANQSNRYFGKVDTRHVSGTFPVVDYKSDDKYLSYQYVGCSFSGVHILKLVSNYGGSGYFHSLLLVTVMADSCIEFESTSKAIKKERFVIKKVGTIPLGDRYDGTVTYRLGFLTISACKGLKALRTKRERVFIL
;
A
#
# COMPACT_ATOMS: atom_id res chain seq x y z
N MET A 1 21.20 8.03 -15.05
CA MET A 1 21.10 8.95 -16.21
C MET A 1 20.57 8.27 -17.48
N ILE A 2 21.23 7.23 -17.99
CA ILE A 2 20.85 6.56 -19.26
C ILE A 2 19.40 6.04 -19.25
N PHE A 3 18.97 5.37 -18.18
CA PHE A 3 17.60 4.86 -18.05
C PHE A 3 16.53 5.96 -18.10
N ARG A 4 16.79 7.14 -17.53
CA ARG A 4 15.87 8.28 -17.57
C ARG A 4 15.71 8.84 -18.97
N THR A 5 16.83 8.97 -19.70
CA THR A 5 16.82 9.43 -21.08
C THR A 5 16.03 8.46 -21.96
N LEU A 6 16.20 7.15 -21.77
CA LEU A 6 15.41 6.12 -22.47
C LEU A 6 13.92 6.22 -22.15
N SER A 7 13.54 6.40 -20.88
CA SER A 7 12.12 6.56 -20.50
C SER A 7 11.50 7.83 -21.10
N ILE A 8 12.21 8.95 -21.14
CA ILE A 8 11.73 10.19 -21.79
C ILE A 8 11.53 9.97 -23.28
N LEU A 9 12.50 9.33 -23.96
CA LEU A 9 12.38 9.01 -25.39
C LEU A 9 11.20 8.09 -25.66
N ALA A 10 10.94 7.11 -24.80
CA ALA A 10 9.79 6.21 -24.92
C ALA A 10 8.45 6.92 -24.65
N ILE A 11 8.39 7.89 -23.73
CA ILE A 11 7.22 8.75 -23.51
C ILE A 11 6.95 9.59 -24.76
N ILE A 12 7.96 10.27 -25.31
CA ILE A 12 7.80 11.09 -26.52
C ILE A 12 7.41 10.21 -27.71
N GLY A 13 8.07 9.06 -27.88
CA GLY A 13 7.81 8.10 -28.94
C GLY A 13 6.39 7.53 -28.87
N SER A 14 5.89 7.21 -27.68
CA SER A 14 4.51 6.72 -27.51
C SER A 14 3.45 7.78 -27.81
N VAL A 15 3.69 9.06 -27.51
CA VAL A 15 2.79 10.15 -27.90
C VAL A 15 2.77 10.33 -29.42
N LEU A 16 3.93 10.35 -30.08
CA LEU A 16 4.02 10.45 -31.54
C LEU A 16 3.37 9.25 -32.24
N TRP A 17 3.56 8.05 -31.68
CA TRP A 17 2.92 6.83 -32.16
C TRP A 17 1.40 6.90 -31.98
N PHE A 18 0.90 7.35 -30.83
CA PHE A 18 -0.54 7.52 -30.59
C PHE A 18 -1.19 8.52 -31.57
N ILE A 19 -0.48 9.60 -31.92
CA ILE A 19 -0.95 10.59 -32.90
C ILE A 19 -0.99 10.00 -34.31
N SER A 20 -0.01 9.17 -34.67
CA SER A 20 0.11 8.57 -36.00
C SER A 20 -0.85 7.39 -36.18
N GLU A 21 -1.03 6.59 -35.13
CA GLU A 21 -1.84 5.37 -35.14
C GLU A 21 -2.54 5.20 -33.78
N PRO A 22 -3.79 5.68 -33.65
CA PRO A 22 -4.54 5.60 -32.40
C PRO A 22 -4.89 4.15 -32.07
N SER A 23 -4.12 3.56 -31.16
CA SER A 23 -4.26 2.16 -30.76
C SER A 23 -3.93 1.98 -29.27
N PRO A 24 -4.34 0.87 -28.62
CA PRO A 24 -4.08 0.65 -27.19
C PRO A 24 -2.59 0.52 -26.83
N GLU A 25 -1.77 0.04 -27.76
CA GLU A 25 -0.34 -0.27 -27.59
C GLU A 25 0.49 0.96 -27.20
N PRO A 26 0.43 2.11 -27.92
CA PRO A 26 1.13 3.33 -27.51
C PRO A 26 0.68 3.84 -26.14
N ALA A 27 -0.59 3.66 -25.76
CA ALA A 27 -1.06 4.06 -24.43
C ALA A 27 -0.43 3.18 -23.33
N VAL A 28 -0.29 1.87 -23.56
CA VAL A 28 0.40 0.96 -22.63
C VAL A 28 1.88 1.32 -22.49
N VAL A 29 2.57 1.60 -23.61
CA VAL A 29 3.98 2.02 -23.61
C VAL A 29 4.16 3.35 -22.89
N PHE A 30 3.25 4.30 -23.08
CA PHE A 30 3.27 5.57 -22.36
C PHE A 30 3.19 5.37 -20.84
N VAL A 31 2.22 4.59 -20.36
CA VAL A 31 2.03 4.32 -18.92
C VAL A 31 3.24 3.58 -18.34
N ALA A 32 3.76 2.56 -19.04
CA ALA A 32 4.92 1.80 -18.59
C ALA A 32 6.20 2.65 -18.54
N SER A 33 6.41 3.50 -19.55
CA SER A 33 7.58 4.40 -19.62
C SER A 33 7.50 5.49 -18.57
N LEU A 34 6.30 6.00 -18.28
CA LEU A 34 6.05 6.93 -17.19
C LEU A 34 6.35 6.28 -15.83
N ALA A 35 5.87 5.06 -15.60
CA ALA A 35 6.20 4.30 -14.38
C ALA A 35 7.71 4.04 -14.24
N ALA A 36 8.40 3.70 -15.34
CA ALA A 36 9.85 3.50 -15.36
C ALA A 36 10.62 4.80 -15.12
N PHE A 37 10.15 5.94 -15.64
CA PHE A 37 10.75 7.25 -15.44
C PHE A 37 10.76 7.66 -13.96
N PHE A 38 9.69 7.31 -13.24
CA PHE A 38 9.51 7.63 -11.83
C PHE A 38 10.01 6.55 -10.86
N ARG A 39 10.65 5.49 -11.37
CA ARG A 39 11.12 4.35 -10.56
C ARG A 39 12.17 4.73 -9.50
N ASP A 40 13.04 5.71 -9.80
CA ASP A 40 14.24 5.96 -9.01
C ASP A 40 14.22 7.28 -8.19
N GLU A 41 13.31 8.21 -8.49
CA GLU A 41 13.19 9.47 -7.75
C GLU A 41 11.77 10.03 -7.90
N VAL A 42 10.90 9.85 -6.91
CA VAL A 42 9.87 10.85 -6.62
C VAL A 42 9.68 11.04 -5.12
N HIS A 43 10.10 12.21 -4.66
CA HIS A 43 9.68 12.80 -3.40
C HIS A 43 8.54 13.78 -3.72
N GLY A 44 7.32 13.44 -3.32
CA GLY A 44 6.24 14.41 -3.21
C GLY A 44 5.29 14.53 -4.39
N ILE A 45 4.09 15.01 -4.05
CA ILE A 45 2.91 15.23 -4.88
C ILE A 45 3.26 16.12 -6.08
N ILE A 46 3.12 15.63 -7.31
CA ILE A 46 3.25 16.44 -8.53
C ILE A 46 1.83 16.87 -8.96
N GLY A 47 1.21 17.75 -8.16
CA GLY A 47 -0.10 18.35 -8.45
C GLY A 47 -1.32 17.62 -7.86
N ALA A 48 -2.50 18.24 -8.01
CA ALA A 48 -3.73 17.92 -7.26
C ALA A 48 -4.31 16.50 -7.44
N LYS A 49 -3.77 15.67 -8.35
CA LYS A 49 -4.27 14.32 -8.66
C LYS A 49 -3.20 13.26 -8.95
N PHE A 50 -1.92 13.59 -8.77
CA PHE A 50 -0.81 12.71 -9.11
C PHE A 50 0.11 12.55 -7.91
N VAL A 51 0.30 11.31 -7.47
CA VAL A 51 1.21 10.97 -6.37
C VAL A 51 2.10 9.82 -6.83
N SER A 52 3.41 10.02 -6.74
CA SER A 52 4.40 8.97 -6.97
C SER A 52 5.33 8.91 -5.76
N LEU A 53 5.53 7.70 -5.24
CA LEU A 53 6.14 7.45 -3.93
C LEU A 53 7.14 6.30 -4.07
N SER A 54 8.38 6.62 -4.43
CA SER A 54 9.45 5.62 -4.57
C SER A 54 10.27 5.51 -3.27
N SER A 55 10.46 4.28 -2.78
CA SER A 55 11.40 3.96 -1.70
C SER A 55 12.84 3.84 -2.25
N ARG A 56 13.86 4.27 -1.49
CA ARG A 56 15.29 4.06 -1.87
C ARG A 56 15.67 2.57 -1.92
N ALA A 57 15.00 1.73 -1.14
CA ALA A 57 15.12 0.27 -1.23
C ALA A 57 14.05 -0.26 -2.19
N ALA A 58 14.43 -1.24 -3.02
CA ALA A 58 13.51 -1.85 -3.98
C ALA A 58 12.31 -2.47 -3.22
N PRO A 59 11.09 -1.94 -3.43
CA PRO A 59 9.93 -2.49 -2.75
C PRO A 59 9.58 -3.86 -3.34
N ILE A 60 9.22 -4.77 -2.46
CA ILE A 60 8.65 -6.07 -2.75
C ILE A 60 7.26 -5.84 -3.31
N ARG A 61 6.98 -6.35 -4.51
CA ARG A 61 5.70 -6.16 -5.22
C ARG A 61 4.86 -7.43 -5.24
N ASP A 62 5.55 -8.56 -5.35
CA ASP A 62 4.97 -9.90 -5.37
C ASP A 62 5.49 -10.65 -4.14
N PHE A 63 4.57 -11.30 -3.44
CA PHE A 63 4.84 -12.08 -2.24
C PHE A 63 5.06 -13.57 -2.52
N GLN A 64 5.05 -14.03 -3.78
CA GLN A 64 5.22 -15.45 -4.15
C GLN A 64 6.42 -16.14 -3.50
N HIS A 65 7.50 -15.40 -3.21
CA HIS A 65 8.72 -15.93 -2.59
C HIS A 65 8.98 -15.39 -1.17
N TYR A 66 8.01 -14.72 -0.57
CA TYR A 66 8.17 -14.06 0.72
C TYR A 66 7.35 -14.76 1.81
N LYS A 67 7.90 -14.77 3.02
CA LYS A 67 7.29 -15.43 4.18
C LYS A 67 5.94 -14.82 4.58
N TYR A 68 5.69 -13.56 4.25
CA TYR A 68 4.49 -12.83 4.63
C TYR A 68 3.82 -12.22 3.40
N SER A 69 2.49 -12.16 3.40
CA SER A 69 1.71 -11.72 2.24
C SER A 69 0.44 -10.97 2.64
N PHE A 70 -0.16 -10.26 1.69
CA PHE A 70 -1.51 -9.68 1.82
C PHE A 70 -2.59 -10.52 1.12
N VAL A 71 -2.19 -11.50 0.31
CA VAL A 71 -3.09 -12.19 -0.64
C VAL A 71 -3.06 -13.71 -0.54
N SER A 72 -2.03 -14.27 0.08
CA SER A 72 -1.78 -15.71 0.15
C SER A 72 -1.17 -16.05 1.52
N ASP A 73 -1.16 -17.34 1.84
CA ASP A 73 -0.69 -17.96 3.09
C ASP A 73 0.37 -17.17 3.87
N ASN A 74 0.20 -17.11 5.20
CA ASN A 74 0.94 -16.26 6.15
C ASN A 74 0.63 -14.75 6.01
N TYR A 75 -0.64 -14.41 6.21
CA TYR A 75 -1.10 -13.03 6.19
C TYR A 75 -0.37 -12.14 7.21
N ILE A 76 -0.05 -10.91 6.78
CA ILE A 76 0.37 -9.86 7.69
C ILE A 76 -0.79 -9.58 8.65
N SER A 77 -0.52 -9.52 9.95
CA SER A 77 -1.53 -9.30 10.99
C SER A 77 -2.20 -7.92 10.80
N PRO A 78 -3.54 -7.85 10.77
CA PRO A 78 -4.25 -6.57 10.74
C PRO A 78 -3.85 -5.62 11.88
N ALA A 79 -3.44 -6.14 13.05
CA ALA A 79 -2.98 -5.33 14.16
C ALA A 79 -1.69 -4.53 13.86
N ILE A 80 -0.81 -5.06 12.99
CA ILE A 80 0.38 -4.32 12.52
C ILE A 80 -0.05 -3.15 11.64
N LEU A 81 -1.03 -3.38 10.76
CA LEU A 81 -1.53 -2.37 9.83
C LEU A 81 -2.31 -1.28 10.56
N ASP A 82 -3.00 -1.63 11.63
CA ASP A 82 -3.70 -0.69 12.50
C ASP A 82 -2.74 0.25 13.25
N ASP A 83 -1.64 -0.30 13.82
CA ASP A 83 -0.57 0.49 14.43
C ASP A 83 0.06 1.48 13.42
N LEU A 84 0.25 1.06 12.16
CA LEU A 84 0.72 1.96 11.09
C LEU A 84 -0.33 2.99 10.71
N ASN A 85 -1.61 2.60 10.65
CA ASN A 85 -2.69 3.52 10.34
C ASN A 85 -2.75 4.65 11.36
N GLY A 86 -2.56 4.32 12.64
CA GLY A 86 -2.62 5.25 13.76
C GLY A 86 -4.06 5.52 14.19
N TRP A 87 -4.20 6.14 15.35
CA TRP A 87 -5.50 6.49 15.90
C TRP A 87 -6.04 7.77 15.25
N ILE A 88 -7.35 7.83 15.06
CA ILE A 88 -8.01 9.02 14.49
C ILE A 88 -7.90 10.25 15.38
N SER A 89 -7.65 10.06 16.68
CA SER A 89 -7.43 11.13 17.66
C SER A 89 -6.04 11.75 17.58
N ASP A 90 -5.08 11.03 16.98
CA ASP A 90 -3.68 11.45 16.99
C ASP A 90 -3.39 12.31 15.77
N VAL A 91 -2.49 13.29 15.95
CA VAL A 91 -2.02 14.14 14.86
C VAL A 91 -0.67 13.64 14.37
N GLY A 92 -0.55 13.47 13.05
CA GLY A 92 0.67 13.00 12.40
C GLY A 92 0.90 11.50 12.53
N ASP A 93 1.97 11.02 11.90
CA ASP A 93 2.33 9.60 11.88
C ASP A 93 3.30 9.27 13.03
N GLN A 94 2.79 8.58 14.06
CA GLN A 94 3.62 8.13 15.19
C GLN A 94 4.47 6.90 14.82
N ILE A 95 3.90 5.98 14.04
CA ILE A 95 4.59 4.77 13.55
C ILE A 95 4.60 4.81 12.02
N VAL A 96 5.80 4.94 11.45
CA VAL A 96 6.01 4.99 9.99
C VAL A 96 6.54 3.68 9.41
N SER A 97 7.06 2.77 10.24
CA SER A 97 7.58 1.48 9.78
C SER A 97 7.62 0.42 10.87
N ILE A 98 7.40 -0.85 10.50
CA ILE A 98 7.45 -2.00 11.41
C ILE A 98 8.26 -3.13 10.76
N ASN A 99 9.12 -3.79 11.54
CA ASN A 99 9.80 -5.03 11.14
C ASN A 99 8.80 -6.20 11.18
N ILE A 100 8.22 -6.55 10.04
CA ILE A 100 7.23 -7.64 9.96
C ILE A 100 7.86 -9.02 10.21
N SER A 101 9.19 -9.16 10.05
CA SER A 101 9.85 -10.46 10.23
C SER A 101 9.72 -10.98 11.65
N ASP A 102 9.87 -10.09 12.62
CA ASP A 102 9.77 -10.41 14.04
C ASP A 102 8.40 -10.01 14.63
N ALA A 103 7.70 -9.02 14.02
CA ALA A 103 6.44 -8.53 14.56
C ALA A 103 5.25 -9.48 14.34
N ASN A 104 5.15 -10.16 13.19
CA ASN A 104 3.90 -10.82 12.76
C ASN A 104 3.42 -11.95 13.69
N GLN A 105 4.32 -12.52 14.49
CA GLN A 105 4.03 -13.57 15.49
C GLN A 105 4.43 -13.15 16.91
N SER A 106 4.73 -11.87 17.13
CA SER A 106 5.12 -11.36 18.45
C SER A 106 3.93 -11.22 19.39
N ASN A 107 4.20 -11.21 20.69
CA ASN A 107 3.17 -10.98 21.72
C ASN A 107 2.40 -9.66 21.51
N ARG A 108 3.05 -8.61 20.98
CA ARG A 108 2.42 -7.31 20.72
C ARG A 108 1.27 -7.41 19.72
N TYR A 109 1.40 -8.28 18.73
CA TYR A 109 0.43 -8.46 17.65
C TYR A 109 -0.28 -9.82 17.71
N PHE A 110 -0.16 -10.52 18.85
CA PHE A 110 -0.78 -11.80 19.08
C PHE A 110 -2.31 -11.66 19.05
N GLY A 111 -2.98 -12.64 18.47
CA GLY A 111 -4.43 -12.68 18.35
C GLY A 111 -4.86 -13.62 17.25
N LYS A 112 -6.17 -13.85 17.16
CA LYS A 112 -6.72 -14.76 16.15
C LYS A 112 -6.83 -14.03 14.81
N VAL A 113 -6.15 -14.57 13.80
CA VAL A 113 -6.28 -14.12 12.41
C VAL A 113 -7.14 -15.13 11.66
N ASP A 114 -8.29 -14.68 11.18
CA ASP A 114 -9.20 -15.46 10.35
C ASP A 114 -9.26 -14.86 8.94
N THR A 115 -9.60 -15.66 7.94
CA THR A 115 -9.74 -15.19 6.56
C THR A 115 -11.09 -15.54 5.99
N ARG A 116 -11.66 -14.62 5.22
CA ARG A 116 -12.93 -14.81 4.51
C ARG A 116 -12.73 -14.53 3.03
N HIS A 117 -13.07 -15.52 2.21
CA HIS A 117 -13.05 -15.36 0.77
C HIS A 117 -14.35 -14.69 0.30
N VAL A 118 -14.19 -13.67 -0.54
CA VAL A 118 -15.30 -12.95 -1.16
C VAL A 118 -15.13 -13.07 -2.68
N SER A 119 -16.13 -13.67 -3.35
CA SER A 119 -16.05 -13.98 -4.78
C SER A 119 -15.70 -12.74 -5.61
N GLY A 120 -14.76 -12.90 -6.55
CA GLY A 120 -14.30 -11.83 -7.44
C GLY A 120 -13.44 -10.75 -6.80
N THR A 121 -13.00 -10.93 -5.54
CA THR A 121 -12.13 -9.97 -4.83
C THR A 121 -11.06 -10.68 -4.02
N PHE A 122 -10.07 -9.92 -3.51
CA PHE A 122 -9.07 -10.44 -2.57
C PHE A 122 -9.72 -10.85 -1.24
N PRO A 123 -9.14 -11.83 -0.52
CA PRO A 123 -9.66 -12.24 0.78
C PRO A 123 -9.68 -11.06 1.77
N VAL A 124 -10.66 -11.10 2.67
CA VAL A 124 -10.70 -10.23 3.85
C VAL A 124 -9.98 -10.96 4.98
N VAL A 125 -9.02 -10.29 5.60
CA VAL A 125 -8.25 -10.81 6.73
C VAL A 125 -8.75 -10.11 7.99
N ASP A 126 -9.40 -10.87 8.86
CA ASP A 126 -9.94 -10.41 10.12
C ASP A 126 -8.95 -10.70 11.24
N TYR A 127 -8.88 -9.80 12.21
CA TYR A 127 -8.19 -9.97 13.47
C TYR A 127 -9.16 -9.67 14.60
N LYS A 128 -9.22 -10.61 15.55
CA LYS A 128 -10.04 -10.47 16.75
C LYS A 128 -9.18 -10.64 17.99
N SER A 129 -9.36 -9.70 18.90
CA SER A 129 -8.88 -9.74 20.29
C SER A 129 -9.95 -9.04 21.12
N ASP A 130 -10.15 -9.48 22.36
CA ASP A 130 -11.26 -9.19 23.27
C ASP A 130 -12.16 -7.99 22.89
N ASP A 131 -11.63 -6.76 22.86
CA ASP A 131 -12.42 -5.54 22.61
C ASP A 131 -12.13 -4.85 21.25
N LYS A 132 -11.38 -5.50 20.36
CA LYS A 132 -10.99 -4.95 19.07
C LYS A 132 -11.32 -5.88 17.90
N TYR A 133 -12.02 -5.30 16.93
CA TYR A 133 -12.17 -5.90 15.61
C TYR A 133 -11.39 -5.07 14.61
N LEU A 134 -10.40 -5.72 13.99
CA LEU A 134 -9.59 -5.15 12.94
C LEU A 134 -9.74 -6.02 11.70
N SER A 135 -9.78 -5.40 10.52
CA SER A 135 -9.71 -6.17 9.28
C SER A 135 -9.01 -5.38 8.19
N TYR A 136 -8.48 -6.10 7.20
CA TYR A 136 -8.11 -5.50 5.95
C TYR A 136 -8.53 -6.33 4.74
N GLN A 137 -8.64 -5.66 3.61
CA GLN A 137 -8.75 -6.28 2.31
C GLN A 137 -7.71 -5.65 1.37
N TYR A 138 -6.98 -6.50 0.65
CA TYR A 138 -6.05 -6.03 -0.35
C TYR A 138 -6.79 -5.44 -1.57
N VAL A 139 -6.29 -4.32 -2.11
CA VAL A 139 -6.90 -3.64 -3.26
C VAL A 139 -6.02 -3.79 -4.51
N GLY A 140 -4.70 -3.66 -4.35
CA GLY A 140 -3.75 -3.77 -5.46
C GLY A 140 -2.36 -3.24 -5.11
N CYS A 141 -1.44 -3.39 -6.06
CA CYS A 141 -0.06 -2.87 -5.99
C CYS A 141 0.13 -1.85 -7.11
N SER A 142 0.73 -0.71 -6.79
CA SER A 142 1.10 0.27 -7.80
C SER A 142 2.36 -0.10 -8.57
N PHE A 143 2.61 0.59 -9.69
CA PHE A 143 3.79 0.33 -10.51
C PHE A 143 5.12 0.68 -9.83
N SER A 144 5.11 1.50 -8.78
CA SER A 144 6.24 1.81 -7.91
C SER A 144 6.38 0.83 -6.75
N GLY A 145 5.39 -0.02 -6.49
CA GLY A 145 5.39 -1.00 -5.39
C GLY A 145 4.62 -0.55 -4.15
N VAL A 146 3.71 0.43 -4.27
CA VAL A 146 2.82 0.80 -3.18
C VAL A 146 1.64 -0.16 -3.12
N HIS A 147 1.56 -0.92 -2.04
CA HIS A 147 0.42 -1.76 -1.71
C HIS A 147 -0.70 -0.91 -1.13
N ILE A 148 -1.91 -1.14 -1.61
CA ILE A 148 -3.12 -0.43 -1.19
C ILE A 148 -4.02 -1.41 -0.45
N LEU A 149 -4.36 -1.08 0.79
CA LEU A 149 -5.14 -1.91 1.70
C LEU A 149 -6.36 -1.11 2.17
N LYS A 150 -7.56 -1.69 2.09
CA LYS A 150 -8.76 -1.15 2.74
C LYS A 150 -8.81 -1.70 4.16
N LEU A 151 -8.72 -0.83 5.16
CA LEU A 151 -8.80 -1.20 6.57
C LEU A 151 -10.19 -0.95 7.14
N VAL A 152 -10.53 -1.71 8.19
CA VAL A 152 -11.64 -1.45 9.09
C VAL A 152 -11.17 -1.62 10.53
N SER A 153 -11.45 -0.65 11.39
CA SER A 153 -11.18 -0.76 12.83
C SER A 153 -12.40 -0.43 13.69
N ASN A 154 -12.55 -1.19 14.77
CA ASN A 154 -13.52 -1.01 15.84
C ASN A 154 -12.85 -1.39 17.17
N TYR A 155 -12.99 -0.51 18.17
CA TYR A 155 -12.36 -0.65 19.50
C TYR A 155 -13.41 -0.66 20.63
N GLY A 156 -14.46 -1.48 20.50
CA GLY A 156 -15.47 -1.69 21.54
C GLY A 156 -16.69 -0.74 21.48
N GLY A 157 -16.64 0.31 20.65
CA GLY A 157 -17.79 1.18 20.37
C GLY A 157 -18.68 0.68 19.23
N SER A 158 -19.64 1.51 18.80
CA SER A 158 -20.52 1.19 17.65
C SER A 158 -19.95 1.58 16.28
N GLY A 159 -18.87 2.36 16.26
CA GLY A 159 -18.25 2.89 15.05
C GLY A 159 -17.39 1.86 14.34
N TYR A 160 -17.43 1.86 13.01
CA TYR A 160 -16.56 1.05 12.14
C TYR A 160 -15.82 2.01 11.22
N PHE A 161 -14.58 2.32 11.56
CA PHE A 161 -13.82 3.32 10.84
C PHE A 161 -13.07 2.69 9.69
N HIS A 162 -13.26 3.23 8.49
CA HIS A 162 -12.61 2.75 7.29
C HIS A 162 -11.53 3.73 6.83
N SER A 163 -10.41 3.18 6.36
CA SER A 163 -9.34 3.93 5.72
C SER A 163 -8.74 3.12 4.56
N LEU A 164 -8.06 3.82 3.64
CA LEU A 164 -7.08 3.18 2.77
C LEU A 164 -5.70 3.43 3.37
N LEU A 165 -4.97 2.36 3.61
CA LEU A 165 -3.58 2.41 4.00
C LEU A 165 -2.71 2.10 2.79
N LEU A 166 -1.75 3.00 2.51
CA LEU A 166 -0.77 2.85 1.45
C LEU A 166 0.56 2.50 2.11
N VAL A 167 1.16 1.38 1.71
CA VAL A 167 2.41 0.86 2.29
C VAL A 167 3.37 0.37 1.22
N THR A 168 4.66 0.37 1.56
CA THR A 168 5.68 -0.39 0.82
C THR A 168 6.21 -1.49 1.74
N VAL A 169 6.59 -2.62 1.16
CA VAL A 169 7.32 -3.68 1.87
C VAL A 169 8.70 -3.74 1.26
N MET A 170 9.75 -3.82 2.08
CA MET A 170 11.13 -3.83 1.61
C MET A 170 11.97 -4.80 2.44
N ALA A 171 12.98 -5.37 1.80
CA ALA A 171 14.08 -6.00 2.52
C ALA A 171 14.97 -4.91 3.11
N ASP A 172 15.35 -5.09 4.36
CA ASP A 172 16.24 -4.23 5.13
C ASP A 172 17.17 -5.12 5.96
N SER A 173 18.19 -4.52 6.57
CA SER A 173 19.10 -5.26 7.43
C SER A 173 19.37 -4.51 8.72
N CYS A 174 19.57 -5.25 9.80
CA CYS A 174 19.95 -4.70 11.10
C CYS A 174 21.14 -5.43 11.70
N ILE A 175 21.69 -4.84 12.74
CA ILE A 175 22.74 -5.46 13.55
C ILE A 175 22.06 -6.20 14.71
N GLU A 176 22.42 -7.45 14.89
CA GLU A 176 22.04 -8.27 16.04
C GLU A 176 23.30 -8.86 16.68
N PHE A 177 23.24 -9.21 17.96
CA PHE A 177 24.36 -9.86 18.66
C PHE A 177 23.99 -11.32 18.96
N GLU A 178 24.74 -12.26 18.38
CA GLU A 178 24.56 -13.70 18.60
C GLU A 178 25.06 -14.13 19.99
N SER A 179 26.00 -13.36 20.56
CA SER A 179 26.54 -13.46 21.92
C SER A 179 27.18 -12.11 22.31
N THR A 180 27.75 -11.99 23.53
CA THR A 180 28.36 -10.76 24.05
C THR A 180 29.48 -10.14 23.20
N SER A 181 29.99 -10.84 22.19
CA SER A 181 31.20 -10.41 21.46
C SER A 181 31.08 -10.36 19.93
N LYS A 182 29.99 -10.85 19.32
CA LYS A 182 29.87 -10.92 17.86
C LYS A 182 28.58 -10.26 17.35
N ALA A 183 28.77 -9.11 16.70
CA ALA A 183 27.73 -8.47 15.90
C ALA A 183 27.59 -9.21 14.57
N ILE A 184 26.35 -9.55 14.21
CA ILE A 184 25.97 -10.16 12.94
C ILE A 184 25.00 -9.24 12.20
N LYS A 185 25.04 -9.30 10.86
CA LYS A 185 24.03 -8.69 10.01
C LYS A 185 22.84 -9.64 9.92
N LYS A 186 21.66 -9.19 10.32
CA LYS A 186 20.39 -9.91 10.17
C LYS A 186 19.54 -9.22 9.12
N GLU A 187 19.12 -9.98 8.12
CA GLU A 187 18.14 -9.52 7.14
C GLU A 187 16.74 -9.53 7.76
N ARG A 188 15.93 -8.52 7.41
CA ARG A 188 14.56 -8.36 7.88
C ARG A 188 13.68 -7.77 6.81
N PHE A 189 12.39 -8.04 6.90
CA PHE A 189 11.37 -7.38 6.11
C PHE A 189 10.74 -6.25 6.90
N VAL A 190 10.65 -5.09 6.29
CA VAL A 190 10.05 -3.89 6.88
C VAL A 190 8.87 -3.47 6.03
N ILE A 191 7.73 -3.24 6.69
CA ILE A 191 6.61 -2.52 6.09
C ILE A 191 6.73 -1.05 6.47
N LYS A 192 6.52 -0.16 5.51
CA LYS A 192 6.61 1.29 5.70
C LYS A 192 5.32 1.96 5.22
N LYS A 193 4.76 2.82 6.08
CA LYS A 193 3.63 3.69 5.73
C LYS A 193 4.07 4.71 4.70
N VAL A 194 3.24 4.85 3.68
CA VAL A 194 3.36 5.86 2.64
C VAL A 194 2.30 6.93 2.83
N GLY A 195 1.10 6.55 3.26
CA GLY A 195 0.05 7.48 3.63
C GLY A 195 -1.27 6.78 3.95
N THR A 196 -2.24 7.57 4.39
CA THR A 196 -3.58 7.09 4.71
C THR A 196 -4.63 8.00 4.08
N ILE A 197 -5.72 7.41 3.59
CA ILE A 197 -6.89 8.12 3.07
C ILE A 197 -8.10 7.72 3.93
N PRO A 198 -8.62 8.59 4.82
CA PRO A 198 -9.78 8.24 5.64
C PRO A 198 -11.05 8.17 4.79
N LEU A 199 -11.82 7.08 4.95
CA LEU A 199 -13.09 6.88 4.25
C LEU A 199 -14.29 7.19 5.18
N GLY A 200 -14.07 7.12 6.49
CA GLY A 200 -15.04 7.49 7.52
C GLY A 200 -15.75 6.29 8.13
N ASP A 201 -16.75 6.58 8.97
CA ASP A 201 -17.54 5.57 9.67
C ASP A 201 -18.52 4.86 8.72
N ARG A 202 -18.55 3.52 8.79
CA ARG A 202 -19.44 2.61 8.05
C ARG A 202 -19.42 2.85 6.53
N TYR A 203 -18.24 3.00 5.96
CA TYR A 203 -18.07 3.17 4.52
C TYR A 203 -18.40 1.88 3.73
N ASP A 204 -19.46 1.97 2.94
CA ASP A 204 -20.01 0.90 2.10
C ASP A 204 -19.65 1.02 0.61
N GLY A 205 -18.91 2.08 0.24
CA GLY A 205 -18.51 2.32 -1.14
C GLY A 205 -17.44 1.37 -1.67
N THR A 206 -17.26 1.43 -2.99
CA THR A 206 -16.28 0.62 -3.74
C THR A 206 -14.92 1.30 -3.86
N VAL A 207 -13.86 0.53 -3.65
CA VAL A 207 -12.48 0.94 -3.89
C VAL A 207 -11.85 -0.05 -4.86
N THR A 208 -11.25 0.44 -5.94
CA THR A 208 -10.60 -0.41 -6.95
C THR A 208 -9.31 0.23 -7.42
N TYR A 209 -8.31 -0.59 -7.73
CA TYR A 209 -7.08 -0.16 -8.36
C TYR A 209 -6.89 -0.88 -9.68
N ARG A 210 -6.79 -0.13 -10.79
CA ARG A 210 -6.56 -0.68 -12.14
C ARG A 210 -5.72 0.27 -12.96
N LEU A 211 -4.68 -0.25 -13.62
CA LEU A 211 -3.84 0.49 -14.58
C LEU A 211 -3.30 1.82 -14.03
N GLY A 212 -2.81 1.85 -12.79
CA GLY A 212 -2.31 3.08 -12.17
C GLY A 212 -3.37 3.90 -11.42
N PHE A 213 -4.67 3.64 -11.64
CA PHE A 213 -5.73 4.46 -11.08
C PHE A 213 -6.41 3.81 -9.88
N LEU A 214 -6.32 4.48 -8.74
CA LEU A 214 -7.15 4.24 -7.57
C LEU A 214 -8.48 4.98 -7.74
N THR A 215 -9.57 4.22 -7.84
CA THR A 215 -10.93 4.74 -7.76
C THR A 215 -11.44 4.61 -6.32
N ILE A 216 -12.03 5.69 -5.81
CA ILE A 216 -12.73 5.72 -4.52
C ILE A 216 -14.13 6.29 -4.74
N SER A 217 -15.18 5.53 -4.37
CA SER A 217 -16.56 6.03 -4.35
C SER A 217 -16.77 7.04 -3.22
N ALA A 218 -17.79 7.89 -3.34
CA ALA A 218 -18.04 8.97 -2.41
C ALA A 218 -18.01 8.51 -0.94
N CYS A 219 -17.32 9.25 -0.08
CA CYS A 219 -17.09 8.88 1.32
C CYS A 219 -17.23 10.07 2.27
N LYS A 220 -17.59 9.81 3.53
CA LYS A 220 -17.81 10.87 4.53
C LYS A 220 -16.50 11.31 5.20
N GLY A 221 -15.48 10.45 5.20
CA GLY A 221 -14.19 10.67 5.85
C GLY A 221 -13.34 11.79 5.23
N LEU A 222 -13.58 12.15 3.96
CA LEU A 222 -12.90 13.24 3.29
C LEU A 222 -13.87 14.22 2.67
N LYS A 223 -13.75 15.50 3.03
CA LYS A 223 -14.61 16.57 2.50
C LYS A 223 -14.59 16.61 0.97
N ALA A 224 -13.42 16.38 0.36
CA ALA A 224 -13.24 16.37 -1.09
C ALA A 224 -13.99 15.21 -1.80
N LEU A 225 -14.32 14.13 -1.07
CA LEU A 225 -14.94 12.91 -1.59
C LEU A 225 -16.42 12.77 -1.19
N ARG A 226 -17.03 13.74 -0.51
CA ARG A 226 -18.38 13.57 0.06
C ARG A 226 -19.48 13.33 -0.94
N THR A 227 -19.40 13.94 -2.12
CA THR A 227 -20.50 13.95 -3.10
C THR A 227 -20.12 13.33 -4.44
N LYS A 228 -18.86 12.90 -4.61
CA LYS A 228 -18.36 12.42 -5.89
C LYS A 228 -17.38 11.28 -5.74
N ARG A 229 -17.36 10.43 -6.77
CA ARG A 229 -16.30 9.47 -7.00
C ARG A 229 -15.03 10.23 -7.39
N GLU A 230 -13.89 9.83 -6.83
CA GLU A 230 -12.59 10.30 -7.29
C GLU A 230 -11.77 9.20 -7.94
N ARG A 231 -10.89 9.64 -8.82
CA ARG A 231 -9.86 8.83 -9.45
C ARG A 231 -8.52 9.50 -9.20
N VAL A 232 -7.66 8.82 -8.48
CA VAL A 232 -6.30 9.26 -8.14
C VAL A 232 -5.33 8.38 -8.89
N PHE A 233 -4.35 9.00 -9.55
CA PHE A 233 -3.27 8.25 -10.19
C PHE A 233 -2.17 8.01 -9.17
N ILE A 234 -1.85 6.73 -8.93
CA ILE A 234 -0.82 6.28 -8.01
C ILE A 234 0.16 5.45 -8.82
N LEU A 235 1.35 6.03 -9.06
CA LEU A 235 2.49 5.32 -9.62
C LEU A 235 3.24 4.62 -8.51
#